data_AF-X1JDF7-F1
#
_entry.id   AF-X1JDF7-F1
#
_cell.length_a   1.000
_cell.length_b   1.000
_cell.length_c   1.000
_cell.angle_alpha   90.00
_cell.angle_beta   90.00
_cell.angle_gamma   90.00
#
_symmetry.space_group_name_H-M   'P 1'
#
loop_
_entity.id
_entity.type
_entity.pdbx_description
1 polymer ?
#
loop_
_entity_poly.entity_id
_entity_poly.type
_entity_poly.pdbx_seq_one_letter_code
_entity_poly.pdbx_strand_id
1 'polypeptide(L)' 'MNDFRDIIIKLAFTMYSSPGVYALLLGSGISRDAGIPTGWEITLDLIKNIA' A
#
# COMPACT_ATOMS: atom_id res chain seq x y z
N MET A 1 22.29 13.78 0.45
CA MET A 1 21.27 13.67 -0.61
C MET A 1 20.63 12.29 -0.52
N ASN A 2 19.79 12.10 0.50
CA ASN A 2 19.02 10.87 0.75
C ASN A 2 17.83 11.21 1.67
N ASP A 3 17.12 12.30 1.36
CA ASP A 3 15.88 12.64 2.06
C ASP A 3 14.71 11.93 1.37
N PHE A 4 13.81 11.34 2.15
CA PHE A 4 12.59 10.69 1.66
C PHE A 4 11.73 11.68 0.85
N ARG A 5 11.75 12.96 1.23
CA ARG A 5 11.05 14.03 0.51
C ARG A 5 11.54 14.21 -0.92
N ASP A 6 12.85 14.08 -1.15
CA ASP A 6 13.43 14.17 -2.51
C ASP A 6 12.93 13.05 -3.43
N ILE A 7 12.68 11.85 -2.88
CA ILE A 7 12.18 10.70 -3.63
C ILE A 7 10.73 10.94 -4.06
N ILE A 8 9.88 11.40 -3.14
CA ILE A 8 8.46 11.67 -3.42
C ILE A 8 8.31 12.80 -4.44
N ILE A 9 9.10 13.86 -4.34
CA ILE A 9 9.09 14.97 -5.32
C ILE A 9 9.46 14.46 -6.71
N LYS A 10 10.50 13.63 -6.84
CA LYS A 10 10.89 13.03 -8.13
C LYS A 10 9.80 12.12 -8.70
N LEU A 11 9.15 11.31 -7.87
CA LEU A 11 8.04 10.46 -8.29
C LEU A 11 6.87 11.30 -8.81
N ALA A 12 6.48 12.35 -8.08
CA ALA A 12 5.41 13.26 -8.48
C ALA A 12 5.69 13.93 -9.84
N PHE A 13 6.91 14.44 -10.05
CA PHE A 13 7.32 15.02 -11.33
C PHE A 13 7.25 14.01 -12.48
N THR A 14 7.68 12.77 -12.24
CA THR A 14 7.67 11.73 -13.28
C THR A 14 6.24 11.29 -13.61
N MET A 15 5.37 11.14 -12.61
CA MET A 15 3.94 10.84 -12.81
C MET A 15 3.23 11.96 -13.59
N TYR A 16 3.52 13.22 -13.28
CA TYR A 16 2.94 14.37 -13.99
C TYR A 16 3.41 14.46 -15.45
N SER A 17 4.71 14.29 -15.69
CA SER A 17 5.32 14.43 -17.02
C SER A 17 5.09 13.22 -17.94
N SER A 18 4.73 12.06 -17.39
CA SER A 18 4.54 10.80 -18.14
C SER A 18 3.15 10.19 -17.87
N PRO A 19 2.06 10.82 -18.36
CA PRO A 19 0.71 10.31 -18.15
C PRO A 19 0.53 8.92 -18.78
N GLY A 20 -0.15 8.02 -18.07
CA GLY A 20 -0.47 6.68 -18.55
C GLY A 20 0.63 5.63 -18.40
N VAL A 21 1.82 5.98 -17.88
CA VAL A 21 2.95 5.06 -17.73
C VAL A 21 2.87 4.20 -16.46
N TYR A 22 2.23 4.71 -15.40
CA TYR A 22 2.17 4.03 -14.10
C TYR A 22 0.84 3.29 -13.90
N ALA A 23 0.93 2.08 -13.35
CA ALA A 23 -0.18 1.31 -12.83
C ALA A 23 0.11 0.90 -11.38
N LEU A 24 -0.94 0.78 -10.56
CA LEU A 24 -0.84 0.35 -9.16
C LEU A 24 -1.30 -1.09 -9.03
N LEU A 25 -0.45 -1.94 -8.45
CA LEU A 25 -0.85 -3.25 -7.95
C LEU A 25 -1.06 -3.12 -6.44
N LEU A 26 -2.32 -3.20 -6.01
CA LEU A 26 -2.70 -2.99 -4.62
C LEU A 26 -3.18 -4.32 -4.02
N GLY A 27 -2.80 -4.56 -2.77
CA GLY A 27 -3.35 -5.65 -1.93
C GLY A 27 -4.28 -5.12 -0.85
N SER A 28 -4.93 -6.01 -0.10
CA SER A 28 -5.85 -5.66 1.00
C SER A 28 -5.20 -4.80 2.10
N GLY A 29 -3.88 -4.80 2.20
CA GLY A 29 -3.13 -3.99 3.17
C GLY A 29 -3.41 -2.48 3.08
N ILE A 30 -3.77 -1.97 1.90
CA ILE A 30 -4.08 -0.53 1.73
C ILE A 30 -5.32 -0.09 2.50
N SER A 31 -6.20 -1.03 2.85
CA SER A 31 -7.46 -0.75 3.54
C SER A 31 -7.39 -0.97 5.05
N ARG A 32 -6.23 -1.40 5.57
CA ARG A 32 -6.06 -1.72 6.99
C ARG A 32 -6.36 -0.54 7.90
N ASP A 33 -5.86 0.64 7.55
CA ASP A 33 -6.05 1.87 8.33
C ASP A 33 -7.48 2.41 8.23
N ALA A 34 -8.28 1.91 7.27
CA ALA A 34 -9.72 2.15 7.19
C ALA A 34 -10.54 1.17 8.05
N GLY A 35 -9.87 0.34 8.87
CA GLY A 35 -10.52 -0.66 9.72
C GLY A 35 -10.94 -1.94 9.00
N ILE A 36 -10.55 -2.13 7.74
CA ILE A 36 -10.82 -3.37 7.00
C ILE A 36 -9.68 -4.36 7.28
N PRO A 37 -9.95 -5.53 7.89
CA PRO A 37 -8.90 -6.50 8.21
C PRO A 37 -8.25 -7.04 6.94
N THR A 38 -6.95 -7.32 6.99
CA THR A 38 -6.25 -7.97 5.88
C THR A 38 -6.35 -9.49 6.00
N GLY A 39 -5.92 -10.21 4.97
CA GLY A 39 -5.85 -11.67 5.02
C GLY A 39 -5.05 -12.20 6.22
N TRP A 40 -4.08 -11.42 6.73
CA TRP A 40 -3.29 -11.81 7.91
C TRP A 40 -4.13 -11.79 9.19
N GLU A 41 -4.84 -10.70 9.49
CA GLU A 41 -5.73 -10.63 10.65
C GLU A 41 -6.83 -11.69 10.57
N ILE A 42 -7.44 -11.85 9.38
CA ILE A 42 -8.47 -12.88 9.15
C ILE A 42 -7.91 -14.27 9.46
N THR A 43 -6.72 -14.60 8.97
CA THR A 43 -6.09 -15.91 9.23
C THR A 43 -5.85 -16.12 10.71
N LEU A 44 -5.32 -15.13 11.41
CA LEU A 44 -5.08 -15.21 12.85
C LEU A 44 -6.39 -15.38 13.63
N ASP A 45 -7.45 -14.67 13.25
CA ASP A 45 -8.74 -14.78 13.93
C ASP A 45 -9.41 -16.13 13.68
N LEU A 46 -9.28 -16.69 12.47
CA LEU A 46 -9.74 -18.04 12.17
C LEU A 46 -8.99 -19.10 12.99
N ILE A 47 -7.67 -18.97 13.13
CA ILE A 47 -6.86 -19.90 13.96
C ILE A 47 -7.31 -19.85 15.42
N LYS A 48 -7.57 -18.65 15.97
CA LYS A 48 -8.06 -18.50 17.35
C LYS A 48 -9.44 -19.12 17.58
N ASN A 49 -10.28 -19.19 16.56
CA ASN A 49 -11.63 -19.76 16.68
C ASN A 49 -11.64 -21.30 16.74
N ILE A 50 -10.54 -21.96 16.36
CA ILE A 50 -10.43 -23.43 16.32
C ILE A 50 -9.44 -24.01 17.32
N ALA A 51 -8.67 -23.16 18.01
CA ALA A 51 -7.66 -23.55 19.01
C ALA A 51 -8.27 -23.67 20.42
#